data_AF-A0A955U6E8-F1
#
_entry.id   AF-A0A955U6E8-F1
#
_cell.length_a   1.000
_cell.length_b   1.000
_cell.length_c   1.000
_cell.angle_alpha   90.00
_cell.angle_beta   90.00
_cell.angle_gamma   90.00
#
_symmetry.space_group_name_H-M   'P 1'
#
loop_
_entity.id
_entity.type
_entity.pdbx_description
1 polymer ?
#
loop_
_entity_poly.entity_id
_entity_poly.type
_entity_poly.pdbx_seq_one_letter_code
_entity_poly.pdbx_strand_id
1 'polypeptide(L)'
;MFLLLAAMGCSVVAPEPVEPASAETLDALLLRLEEAGQLAATDRRAALDAWNIARARFEEQVEPGLRVTQDPLDVTATEYTFSRIHRELSHGRDASAEIEQLAQRLRPTRLATR
;
A
#
# COMPACT_ATOMS: atom_id res chain seq x y z
N MET A 1 8.32 50.62 -29.13
CA MET A 1 9.34 49.56 -29.24
C MET A 1 8.82 48.39 -28.41
N PHE A 2 8.45 47.28 -29.06
CA PHE A 2 7.69 46.20 -28.42
C PHE A 2 8.60 45.30 -27.57
N LEU A 3 8.19 45.07 -26.32
CA LEU A 3 8.66 43.99 -25.45
C LEU A 3 8.03 42.68 -25.91
N LEU A 4 8.84 41.65 -26.13
CA LEU A 4 8.40 40.27 -26.34
C LEU A 4 9.10 39.40 -25.29
N LEU A 5 8.43 39.24 -24.13
CA LEU A 5 8.73 38.14 -23.23
C LEU A 5 8.04 36.89 -23.80
N ALA A 6 8.84 35.97 -24.31
CA ALA A 6 8.40 34.62 -24.61
C ALA A 6 8.17 33.87 -23.29
N ALA A 7 6.91 33.82 -22.85
CA ALA A 7 6.50 32.88 -21.83
C ALA A 7 6.48 31.48 -22.48
N MET A 8 7.55 30.70 -22.28
CA MET A 8 7.51 29.26 -22.51
C MET A 8 6.53 28.66 -21.51
N GLY A 9 5.39 28.23 -22.02
CA GLY A 9 4.41 27.47 -21.26
C GLY A 9 5.00 26.11 -20.89
N CYS A 10 5.62 26.04 -19.71
CA CYS A 10 5.66 24.79 -18.97
C CYS A 10 4.22 24.47 -18.59
N SER A 11 3.60 23.53 -19.30
CA SER A 11 2.36 22.89 -18.87
C SER A 11 2.67 22.17 -17.58
N VAL A 12 2.45 22.84 -16.45
CA VAL A 12 2.41 22.20 -15.13
C VAL A 12 1.23 21.26 -15.21
N VAL A 13 1.50 19.97 -15.45
CA VAL A 13 0.51 18.93 -15.19
C VAL A 13 0.20 19.08 -13.71
N ALA A 14 -0.94 19.68 -13.40
CA ALA A 14 -1.42 19.71 -12.03
C ALA A 14 -1.50 18.24 -11.59
N PRO A 15 -0.82 17.84 -10.50
CA PRO A 15 -0.94 16.48 -10.03
C PRO A 15 -2.43 16.21 -9.83
N GLU A 16 -2.94 15.16 -10.48
CA GLU A 16 -4.32 14.74 -10.24
C GLU A 16 -4.49 14.57 -8.73
N PRO A 17 -5.60 15.04 -8.15
CA PRO A 17 -5.84 14.90 -6.73
C PRO A 17 -5.80 13.40 -6.38
N VAL A 18 -4.76 13.00 -5.67
CA VAL A 18 -4.60 11.63 -5.19
C VAL A 18 -5.60 11.44 -4.06
N GLU A 19 -6.69 10.73 -4.34
CA GLU A 19 -7.69 10.41 -3.34
C GLU A 19 -7.16 9.37 -2.34
N PRO A 20 -7.58 9.44 -1.07
CA PRO A 20 -7.25 8.42 -0.09
C PRO A 20 -7.82 7.06 -0.52
N ALA A 21 -7.12 5.98 -0.16
CA ALA A 21 -7.53 4.62 -0.50
C ALA A 21 -8.90 4.29 0.09
N SER A 22 -9.81 3.79 -0.75
CA SER A 22 -11.17 3.43 -0.32
C SER A 22 -11.15 2.29 0.71
N ALA A 23 -12.16 2.26 1.58
CA ALA A 23 -12.31 1.19 2.56
C ALA A 23 -12.36 -0.22 1.92
N GLU A 24 -12.99 -0.34 0.74
CA GLU A 24 -13.06 -1.58 -0.03
C GLU A 24 -11.67 -2.03 -0.54
N THR A 25 -10.85 -1.09 -1.01
CA THR A 25 -9.48 -1.38 -1.45
C THR A 25 -8.64 -1.90 -0.29
N LEU A 26 -8.76 -1.28 0.88
CA LEU A 26 -8.07 -1.70 2.10
C LEU A 26 -8.55 -3.08 2.56
N ASP A 27 -9.86 -3.35 2.53
CA ASP A 27 -10.41 -4.67 2.89
C ASP A 27 -9.91 -5.76 1.95
N ALA A 28 -9.96 -5.49 0.65
CA ALA A 28 -9.51 -6.45 -0.34
C ALA A 28 -7.99 -6.71 -0.21
N LEU A 29 -7.20 -5.69 0.14
CA LEU A 29 -5.77 -5.83 0.43
C LEU A 29 -5.53 -6.76 1.61
N LEU A 30 -6.19 -6.49 2.74
CA LEU A 30 -6.03 -7.27 3.97
C LEU A 30 -6.46 -8.71 3.79
N LEU A 31 -7.56 -8.96 3.08
CA LEU A 31 -8.03 -10.30 2.76
C LEU A 31 -6.98 -11.12 2.00
N ARG A 32 -6.27 -10.52 1.04
CA ARG A 32 -5.20 -11.21 0.29
C ARG A 32 -3.97 -11.50 1.14
N LEU A 33 -3.66 -10.63 2.09
CA LEU A 33 -2.58 -10.87 3.04
C LEU A 33 -2.94 -11.98 4.02
N GLU A 34 -4.18 -12.01 4.52
CA GLU A 34 -4.69 -13.10 5.36
C GLU A 34 -4.62 -14.45 4.64
N GLU A 35 -5.06 -14.51 3.37
CA GLU A 35 -4.92 -15.69 2.52
C GLU A 35 -3.45 -16.12 2.39
N ALA A 36 -2.53 -15.17 2.14
CA ALA A 36 -1.11 -15.46 2.07
C ALA A 36 -0.56 -16.04 3.39
N GLY A 37 -0.97 -15.48 4.54
CA GLY A 37 -0.57 -15.98 5.87
C GLY A 37 -1.06 -17.40 6.13
N GLN A 38 -2.30 -17.72 5.78
CA GLN A 38 -2.88 -19.06 5.94
C GLN A 38 -2.20 -20.12 5.07
N LEU A 39 -1.76 -19.73 3.86
CA LEU A 39 -1.07 -20.62 2.93
C LEU A 39 0.41 -20.84 3.27
N ALA A 40 1.02 -19.96 4.07
CA ALA A 40 2.47 -19.91 4.28
C ALA A 40 3.09 -21.25 4.73
N ALA A 41 2.40 -21.99 5.60
CA ALA A 41 2.87 -23.26 6.16
C ALA A 41 2.55 -24.48 5.28
N THR A 42 1.62 -24.37 4.33
CA THR A 42 1.07 -25.51 3.57
C THR A 42 1.44 -25.46 2.09
N ASP A 43 1.44 -24.26 1.49
CA ASP A 43 1.85 -24.00 0.12
C ASP A 43 2.53 -22.63 0.03
N ARG A 44 3.87 -22.66 0.18
CA ARG A 44 4.69 -21.46 0.09
C ARG A 44 4.55 -20.73 -1.25
N ARG A 45 4.35 -21.46 -2.36
CA ARG A 45 4.23 -20.83 -3.68
C ARG A 45 2.93 -20.04 -3.76
N ALA A 46 1.82 -20.66 -3.39
CA ALA A 46 0.52 -20.01 -3.35
C ALA A 46 0.52 -18.80 -2.39
N ALA A 47 1.19 -18.91 -1.24
CA ALA A 47 1.34 -17.80 -0.29
C ALA A 47 2.08 -16.60 -0.91
N LEU A 48 3.17 -16.83 -1.63
CA LEU A 48 3.92 -15.77 -2.31
C LEU A 48 3.14 -15.16 -3.48
N ASP A 49 2.35 -15.97 -4.20
CA ASP A 49 1.48 -15.47 -5.27
C ASP A 49 0.38 -14.54 -4.70
N ALA A 50 -0.27 -14.93 -3.60
CA ALA A 50 -1.23 -14.07 -2.89
C ALA A 50 -0.58 -12.78 -2.35
N TRP A 51 0.64 -12.87 -1.82
CA TRP A 51 1.41 -11.70 -1.39
C TRP A 51 1.75 -10.75 -2.55
N ASN A 52 2.13 -11.26 -3.72
CA ASN A 52 2.42 -10.44 -4.90
C ASN A 52 1.19 -9.64 -5.35
N ILE A 53 0.01 -10.26 -5.32
CA ILE A 53 -1.26 -9.59 -5.62
C ILE A 53 -1.55 -8.49 -4.60
N ALA A 54 -1.35 -8.78 -3.31
CA ALA A 54 -1.52 -7.80 -2.25
C ALA A 54 -0.54 -6.62 -2.42
N ARG A 55 0.73 -6.90 -2.71
CA ARG A 55 1.76 -5.88 -2.93
C ARG A 55 1.42 -4.97 -4.10
N ALA A 56 1.07 -5.52 -5.26
CA ALA A 56 0.70 -4.71 -6.42
C ALA A 56 -0.46 -3.76 -6.10
N ARG A 57 -1.50 -4.27 -5.42
CA ARG A 57 -2.61 -3.42 -4.96
C ARG A 57 -2.16 -2.34 -3.98
N PHE A 58 -1.27 -2.67 -3.04
CA PHE A 58 -0.76 -1.70 -2.08
C PHE A 58 -0.02 -0.56 -2.80
N GLU A 59 0.94 -0.89 -3.65
CA GLU A 59 1.77 0.09 -4.38
C GLU A 59 0.91 0.96 -5.32
N GLU A 60 -0.07 0.37 -6.00
CA GLU A 60 -0.90 1.08 -6.98
C GLU A 60 -2.03 1.91 -6.36
N GLN A 61 -2.67 1.41 -5.28
CA GLN A 61 -3.97 1.94 -4.83
C GLN A 61 -3.96 2.42 -3.37
N VAL A 62 -3.00 2.01 -2.55
CA VAL A 62 -2.99 2.33 -1.11
C VAL A 62 -1.85 3.29 -0.76
N GLU A 63 -0.63 2.96 -1.15
CA GLU A 63 0.58 3.73 -0.87
C GLU A 63 0.46 5.21 -1.29
N PRO A 64 -0.06 5.56 -2.48
CA PRO A 64 -0.20 6.97 -2.87
C PRO A 64 -1.08 7.75 -1.90
N GLY A 65 -2.22 7.17 -1.49
CA GLY A 65 -3.13 7.76 -0.52
C GLY A 65 -2.51 7.88 0.88
N LEU A 66 -1.73 6.89 1.32
CA LEU A 66 -1.01 6.94 2.59
C LEU A 66 0.04 8.06 2.60
N ARG A 67 0.81 8.23 1.51
CA ARG A 67 1.81 9.30 1.39
C ARG A 67 1.23 10.70 1.46
N VAL A 68 -0.03 10.87 1.10
CA VAL A 68 -0.74 12.16 1.20
C VAL A 68 -1.35 12.37 2.60
N THR A 69 -1.78 11.30 3.26
CA THR A 69 -2.63 11.38 4.48
C THR A 69 -1.89 11.09 5.79
N GLN A 70 -0.70 10.47 5.73
CA GLN A 70 0.06 10.05 6.91
C GLN A 70 1.45 10.68 6.96
N ASP A 71 2.04 10.67 8.16
CA ASP A 71 3.45 11.06 8.32
C ASP A 71 4.37 10.10 7.56
N PRO A 72 5.45 10.58 6.92
CA PRO A 72 6.41 9.72 6.21
C PRO A 72 6.97 8.57 7.06
N LEU A 73 7.11 8.73 8.37
CA LEU A 73 7.55 7.66 9.27
C LEU A 73 6.50 6.56 9.40
N ASP A 74 5.22 6.91 9.40
CA ASP A 74 4.12 5.94 9.47
C ASP A 74 3.99 5.14 8.16
N VAL A 75 4.18 5.81 7.03
CA VAL A 75 4.26 5.14 5.71
C VAL A 75 5.44 4.17 5.67
N THR A 76 6.63 4.62 6.09
CA THR A 76 7.84 3.77 6.15
C THR A 76 7.64 2.57 7.07
N ALA A 77 6.97 2.73 8.21
CA ALA A 77 6.68 1.63 9.12
C ALA A 77 5.67 0.62 8.53
N THR A 78 4.74 1.10 7.70
CA THR A 78 3.79 0.26 6.95
C THR A 78 4.52 -0.57 5.90
N GLU A 79 5.40 0.04 5.09
CA GLU A 79 6.26 -0.65 4.11
C GLU A 79 7.20 -1.66 4.78
N TYR A 80 7.76 -1.30 5.94
CA TYR A 80 8.59 -2.22 6.72
C TYR A 80 7.81 -3.44 7.20
N THR A 81 6.55 -3.26 7.63
CA THR A 81 5.67 -4.36 8.03
C THR A 81 5.39 -5.28 6.83
N PHE A 82 5.15 -4.71 5.64
CA PHE A 82 5.04 -5.46 4.38
C PHE A 82 6.27 -6.32 4.08
N SER A 83 7.47 -5.76 4.28
CA SER A 83 8.73 -6.46 4.07
C SER A 83 8.92 -7.62 5.05
N ARG A 84 8.45 -7.47 6.30
CA ARG A 84 8.44 -8.55 7.28
C ARG A 84 7.50 -9.68 6.88
N ILE A 85 6.28 -9.37 6.44
CA ILE A 85 5.33 -10.37 5.93
C ILE A 85 6.00 -11.18 4.82
N HIS A 86 6.57 -10.51 3.82
CA HIS A 86 7.27 -11.19 2.72
C HIS A 86 8.37 -12.12 3.20
N ARG A 87 9.17 -11.67 4.19
CA ARG A 87 10.23 -12.48 4.78
C ARG A 87 9.64 -13.73 5.44
N GLU A 88 8.60 -13.61 6.26
CA GLU A 88 7.98 -14.77 6.90
C GLU A 88 7.47 -15.78 5.87
N LEU A 89 6.70 -15.31 4.90
CA LEU A 89 6.16 -16.15 3.82
C LEU A 89 7.27 -16.84 3.00
N SER A 90 8.36 -16.13 2.69
CA SER A 90 9.50 -16.70 1.94
C SER A 90 10.19 -17.86 2.67
N HIS A 91 10.15 -17.84 4.01
CA HIS A 91 10.68 -18.92 4.86
C HIS A 91 9.62 -19.99 5.17
N GLY A 92 8.40 -19.89 4.60
CA GLY A 92 7.30 -20.78 4.90
C GLY A 92 6.81 -20.68 6.35
N ARG A 93 6.94 -19.50 6.95
CA ARG A 93 6.53 -19.23 8.33
C ARG A 93 5.23 -18.46 8.35
N ASP A 94 4.44 -18.68 9.41
CA ASP A 94 3.23 -17.92 9.68
C ASP A 94 3.57 -16.42 9.81
N ALA A 95 2.77 -15.60 9.14
CA ALA A 95 2.90 -14.14 9.10
C ALA A 95 1.70 -13.42 9.74
N SER A 96 0.79 -14.16 10.39
CA SER A 96 -0.48 -13.64 10.90
C SER A 96 -0.32 -12.47 11.86
N ALA A 97 0.72 -12.48 12.70
CA ALA A 97 1.00 -11.40 13.63
C ALA A 97 1.38 -10.09 12.91
N GLU A 98 2.24 -10.17 11.89
CA GLU A 98 2.61 -9.03 11.05
C GLU A 98 1.43 -8.52 10.22
N ILE A 99 0.56 -9.41 9.74
CA ILE A 99 -0.65 -9.05 8.99
C ILE A 99 -1.64 -8.29 9.89
N GLU A 100 -1.89 -8.76 11.12
CA GLU A 100 -2.72 -8.04 12.10
C GLU A 100 -2.11 -6.68 12.47
N GLN A 101 -0.79 -6.62 12.65
CA GLN A 101 -0.08 -5.36 12.89
C GLN A 101 -0.30 -4.37 11.73
N LEU A 102 -0.22 -4.84 10.49
CA LEU A 102 -0.49 -4.01 9.32
C LEU A 102 -1.95 -3.54 9.27
N ALA A 103 -2.92 -4.43 9.55
CA ALA A 103 -4.34 -4.10 9.59
C ALA A 103 -4.63 -2.98 10.58
N GLN A 104 -4.02 -3.02 11.76
CA GLN A 104 -4.16 -1.97 12.78
C GLN A 104 -3.61 -0.62 12.31
N ARG A 105 -2.51 -0.60 11.56
CA ARG A 105 -1.94 0.63 10.98
C ARG A 105 -2.80 1.24 9.87
N LEU A 106 -3.52 0.40 9.11
CA LEU A 106 -4.37 0.85 8.00
C LEU A 106 -5.78 1.26 8.44
N ARG A 107 -6.22 0.91 9.66
CA ARG A 107 -7.54 1.29 10.20
C ARG A 107 -7.84 2.80 10.19
N PRO A 108 -6.92 3.69 10.61
CA PRO A 108 -7.17 5.14 10.58
C PRO A 108 -7.51 5.64 9.18
N THR A 109 -6.81 5.13 8.15
CA THR A 109 -7.05 5.47 6.74
C THR A 109 -8.46 5.06 6.30
N ARG A 110 -8.95 3.92 6.78
CA ARG A 110 -10.31 3.42 6.50
C ARG A 110 -11.42 4.29 7.11
N LEU A 111 -11.16 4.92 8.25
CA LEU A 111 -12.13 5.80 8.91
C LEU A 111 -12.20 7.18 8.25
N ALA A 112 -11.11 7.61 7.61
CA ALA A 112 -11.06 8.87 6.88
C ALA A 112 -11.83 8.85 5.53
N THR A 113 -12.16 7.65 5.02
CA THR A 113 -12.82 7.45 3.72
C THR A 113 -14.28 7.02 3.79
N ARG A 114 -14.90 7.08 4.98
CA ARG A 114 -16.34 6.87 5.21
C ARG A 114 -17.08 8.19 5.30
#